data_AF-A0A8J3DDD4-F1
#
_entry.id   AF-A0A8J3DDD4-F1
#
_cell.length_a   1.000
_cell.length_b   1.000
_cell.length_c   1.000
_cell.angle_alpha   90.00
_cell.angle_beta   90.00
_cell.angle_gamma   90.00
#
_symmetry.space_group_name_H-M   'P 1'
#
loop_
_entity.id
_entity.type
_entity.pdbx_description
1 polymer ?
#
loop_
_entity_poly.entity_id
_entity_poly.type
_entity_poly.pdbx_seq_one_letter_code
_entity_poly.pdbx_strand_id
1 'polypeptide(L)'
;MWRMTETPRNFNPEPYPYHHELELIVETLTNLGHGLARDNNWVVMVPFALPGERVRARVFRNHKNYSDADLVDVLEPSPQRVEPPCPLFGQCGGCQYQHLDYTGQKEWKRGQVVDLMERIGGLENVVVEPVHGSPKEYHYRSKLTPHHPNRQSKDFPIGFLRYGRRNQIIDVPQCPIATDAINEALPIERKKIHAKKEKFKRGSTLLLRHTLEGVITDPRATVSEQVLGKVYEFQAGEFFQNNPFILPELIEYVLEQIGRVKLRYLVDAYCGVGVFALSAARHFEQVAGVEINAQAAEQARVNAAANGVTNATFTIGKSEAIFASLSFPGEESAMIIDPPRAGCDEVFLRQLLDFGPKRLVYVSCDPATQARDLKILQAGGYQIERIQPFDLFPQTRHIENVATLSRA
;
A
#
# COMPACT_ATOMS: atom_id res chain seq x y z
N MET A 1 14.09 17.38 -21.04
CA MET A 1 13.66 17.18 -22.44
C MET A 1 14.69 16.30 -23.15
N TRP A 2 14.54 14.97 -23.10
CA TRP A 2 15.43 14.03 -23.80
C TRP A 2 14.73 13.63 -25.10
N ARG A 3 15.02 14.32 -26.21
CA ARG A 3 14.59 13.87 -27.54
C ARG A 3 15.59 12.81 -28.01
N MET A 4 15.32 11.54 -27.70
CA MET A 4 15.94 10.45 -28.48
C MET A 4 15.16 10.39 -29.80
N THR A 5 15.69 11.06 -30.83
CA THR A 5 15.09 11.09 -32.17
C THR A 5 15.38 9.82 -32.98
N GLU A 6 16.31 8.99 -32.52
CA GLU A 6 16.65 7.73 -33.20
C GLU A 6 15.81 6.57 -32.68
N THR A 7 15.29 5.77 -33.61
CA THR A 7 14.54 4.56 -33.29
C THR A 7 15.45 3.55 -32.58
N PRO A 8 15.07 3.01 -31.40
CA PRO A 8 15.86 2.01 -30.72
C PRO A 8 16.09 0.78 -31.59
N ARG A 9 17.32 0.22 -31.57
CA ARG A 9 17.72 -0.93 -32.42
C ARG A 9 16.77 -2.13 -32.36
N ASN A 10 16.11 -2.34 -31.22
CA ASN A 10 15.21 -3.48 -30.97
C ASN A 10 13.73 -3.06 -30.87
N PHE A 11 13.35 -1.93 -31.48
CA PHE A 11 11.95 -1.50 -31.50
C PHE A 11 11.15 -2.33 -32.50
N ASN A 12 9.97 -2.80 -32.10
CA ASN A 12 9.00 -3.43 -32.99
C ASN A 12 8.13 -2.33 -33.64
N PRO A 13 8.17 -2.13 -34.97
CA PRO A 13 7.42 -1.07 -35.65
C PRO A 13 5.93 -1.37 -35.86
N GLU A 14 5.47 -2.58 -35.53
CA GLU A 14 4.07 -2.96 -35.67
C GLU A 14 3.34 -2.90 -34.32
N PRO A 15 2.12 -2.34 -34.25
CA PRO A 15 1.36 -1.74 -35.35
C PRO A 15 1.72 -0.27 -35.64
N TYR A 16 2.53 0.37 -34.79
CA TYR A 16 2.87 1.79 -34.92
C TYR A 16 4.37 2.04 -35.03
N PRO A 17 4.82 2.92 -35.95
CA PRO A 17 6.21 3.32 -35.99
C PRO A 17 6.63 4.03 -34.69
N TYR A 18 7.94 4.10 -34.45
CA TYR A 18 8.46 4.74 -33.25
C TYR A 18 8.06 6.21 -33.23
N HIS A 19 7.52 6.65 -32.10
CA HIS A 19 6.99 7.99 -31.91
C HIS A 19 5.82 8.38 -32.81
N HIS A 20 5.07 7.40 -33.34
CA HIS A 20 3.77 7.68 -33.92
C HIS A 20 2.86 8.36 -32.90
N GLU A 21 2.22 9.45 -33.31
CA GLU A 21 1.27 10.18 -32.48
C GLU A 21 -0.15 9.81 -32.88
N LEU A 22 -0.97 9.49 -31.88
CA LEU A 22 -2.37 9.12 -32.00
C LEU A 22 -3.21 10.11 -31.21
N GLU A 23 -4.42 10.41 -31.69
CA GLU A 23 -5.45 11.04 -30.88
C GLU A 23 -6.42 9.96 -30.40
N LEU A 24 -6.56 9.84 -29.08
CA LEU A 24 -7.24 8.73 -28.43
C LEU A 24 -8.24 9.25 -27.42
N ILE A 25 -9.36 8.53 -27.26
CA ILE A 25 -10.26 8.70 -26.12
C ILE A 25 -9.89 7.64 -25.08
N VAL A 26 -9.60 8.09 -23.86
CA VAL A 26 -9.26 7.19 -22.75
C VAL A 26 -10.55 6.58 -22.20
N GLU A 27 -10.65 5.25 -22.26
CA GLU A 27 -11.84 4.50 -21.87
C GLU A 27 -11.90 4.28 -20.35
N THR A 28 -10.75 3.94 -19.76
CA THR A 28 -10.65 3.57 -18.34
C THR A 28 -9.20 3.70 -17.87
N LEU A 29 -8.93 3.30 -16.63
CA LEU A 29 -7.60 3.19 -16.07
C LEU A 29 -7.22 1.70 -15.87
N THR A 30 -5.94 1.42 -15.73
CA THR A 30 -5.43 0.09 -15.36
C THR A 30 -5.20 0.01 -13.85
N ASN A 31 -4.93 -1.18 -13.31
CA ASN A 31 -4.51 -1.38 -11.91
C ASN A 31 -3.18 -0.67 -11.56
N LEU A 32 -2.42 -0.26 -12.58
CA LEU A 32 -1.21 0.56 -12.44
C LEU A 32 -1.49 2.06 -12.45
N GLY A 33 -2.74 2.46 -12.70
CA GLY A 33 -3.16 3.85 -12.80
C GLY A 33 -2.83 4.50 -14.16
N HIS A 34 -2.58 3.70 -15.20
CA HIS A 34 -2.38 4.21 -16.56
C HIS A 34 -3.72 4.29 -17.29
N GLY A 35 -3.94 5.36 -18.06
CA GLY A 35 -5.05 5.45 -19.01
C GLY A 35 -4.99 4.30 -20.01
N LEU A 36 -6.13 3.70 -20.28
CA LEU A 36 -6.30 2.68 -21.30
C LEU A 36 -7.21 3.25 -22.38
N ALA A 37 -6.70 3.32 -23.60
CA ALA A 37 -7.44 3.68 -24.78
C ALA A 37 -7.33 2.58 -25.83
N ARG A 38 -8.16 2.66 -26.87
CA ARG A 38 -8.10 1.76 -28.02
C ARG A 38 -8.09 2.53 -29.32
N ASP A 39 -7.23 2.11 -30.23
CA ASP A 39 -7.31 2.46 -31.65
C ASP A 39 -7.57 1.17 -32.44
N ASN A 40 -8.68 1.09 -33.16
CA ASN A 40 -9.05 -0.10 -33.94
C ASN A 40 -8.93 -1.43 -33.15
N ASN A 41 -9.44 -1.45 -31.92
CA ASN A 41 -9.33 -2.54 -30.92
C ASN A 41 -7.93 -2.80 -30.34
N TRP A 42 -6.88 -2.15 -30.84
CA TRP A 42 -5.53 -2.24 -30.28
C TRP A 42 -5.41 -1.42 -29.00
N VAL A 43 -4.92 -2.03 -27.93
CA VAL A 43 -4.79 -1.38 -26.62
C VAL A 43 -3.59 -0.45 -26.60
N VAL A 44 -3.79 0.79 -26.17
CA VAL A 44 -2.73 1.77 -25.93
C VAL A 44 -2.79 2.23 -24.48
N MET A 45 -1.68 2.03 -23.76
CA MET A 45 -1.52 2.49 -22.38
C MET A 45 -0.90 3.88 -22.38
N VAL A 46 -1.58 4.84 -21.74
CA VAL A 46 -1.18 6.25 -21.67
C VAL A 46 -1.15 6.67 -20.19
N PRO A 47 0.02 6.61 -19.53
CA PRO A 47 0.16 7.09 -18.15
C PRO A 47 -0.23 8.55 -18.01
N PHE A 48 -0.81 8.91 -16.85
CA PHE A 48 -1.24 10.27 -16.50
C PHE A 48 -2.41 10.85 -17.33
N ALA A 49 -3.05 10.01 -18.14
CA ALA A 49 -4.31 10.30 -18.79
C ALA A 49 -5.48 9.69 -18.00
N LEU A 50 -6.61 10.38 -17.97
CA LEU A 50 -7.79 10.02 -17.19
C LEU A 50 -8.93 9.53 -18.08
N PRO A 51 -9.87 8.72 -17.55
CA PRO A 51 -11.05 8.29 -18.30
C PRO A 51 -11.87 9.49 -18.81
N GLY A 52 -12.39 9.37 -20.03
CA GLY A 52 -13.17 10.40 -20.70
C GLY A 52 -12.33 11.46 -21.43
N GLU A 53 -11.01 11.46 -21.29
CA GLU A 53 -10.15 12.45 -21.95
C GLU A 53 -9.92 12.14 -23.42
N ARG A 54 -9.92 13.18 -24.25
CA ARG A 54 -9.28 13.12 -25.57
C ARG A 54 -7.83 13.57 -25.42
N VAL A 55 -6.90 12.69 -25.74
CA VAL A 55 -5.46 12.92 -25.56
C VAL A 55 -4.69 12.72 -26.85
N ARG A 56 -3.59 13.46 -27.00
CA ARG A 56 -2.54 13.13 -27.96
C ARG A 56 -1.51 12.27 -27.25
N ALA A 57 -1.30 11.05 -27.74
CA ALA A 57 -0.39 10.08 -27.18
C ALA A 57 0.68 9.69 -28.20
N ARG A 58 1.93 9.53 -27.76
CA ARG A 58 3.07 9.17 -28.62
C ARG A 58 3.62 7.81 -28.25
N VAL A 59 3.50 6.85 -29.16
CA VAL A 59 3.94 5.47 -28.94
C VAL A 59 5.46 5.40 -28.84
N PHE A 60 5.97 4.81 -27.75
CA PHE A 60 7.41 4.56 -27.58
C PHE A 60 7.77 3.08 -27.48
N ARG A 61 6.77 2.19 -27.37
CA ARG A 61 6.97 0.74 -27.34
C ARG A 61 5.73 -0.01 -27.82
N ASN A 62 5.92 -0.98 -28.71
CA ASN A 62 4.90 -1.96 -29.05
C ASN A 62 5.23 -3.32 -28.42
N HIS A 63 4.24 -3.91 -27.76
CA HIS A 63 4.27 -5.30 -27.28
C HIS A 63 3.40 -6.17 -28.19
N LYS A 64 3.27 -7.46 -27.85
CA LYS A 64 2.50 -8.42 -28.65
C LYS A 64 1.02 -8.02 -28.83
N ASN A 65 0.40 -7.44 -27.80
CA ASN A 65 -1.05 -7.19 -27.76
C ASN A 65 -1.43 -5.76 -27.35
N TYR A 66 -0.46 -4.88 -27.12
CA TYR A 66 -0.69 -3.50 -26.68
C TYR A 66 0.54 -2.62 -26.95
N SER A 67 0.37 -1.32 -26.88
CA SER A 67 1.46 -0.34 -26.97
C SER A 67 1.54 0.52 -25.71
N ASP A 68 2.75 0.90 -25.31
CA ASP A 68 2.97 1.97 -24.34
C ASP A 68 3.19 3.29 -25.09
N ALA A 69 2.52 4.34 -24.63
CA ALA A 69 2.63 5.69 -25.18
C ALA A 69 2.86 6.73 -24.09
N ASP A 70 3.62 7.78 -24.42
CA ASP A 70 3.74 8.97 -23.59
C ASP A 70 2.50 9.86 -23.83
N LEU A 71 1.96 10.45 -22.76
CA LEU A 71 1.00 11.55 -22.89
C LEU A 71 1.73 12.78 -23.43
N VAL A 72 1.34 13.24 -24.63
CA VAL A 72 1.91 14.45 -25.26
C VAL A 72 1.10 15.67 -24.86
N ASP A 73 -0.23 15.58 -24.98
CA ASP A 73 -1.15 16.67 -24.68
C ASP A 73 -2.53 16.14 -24.29
N VAL A 74 -3.24 16.91 -23.46
CA VAL A 74 -4.64 16.65 -23.12
C VAL A 74 -5.48 17.63 -23.93
N LEU A 75 -6.11 17.13 -24.99
CA LEU A 75 -6.86 17.95 -25.94
C LEU A 75 -8.23 18.34 -25.36
N GLU A 76 -8.88 17.40 -24.66
CA GLU A 76 -10.11 17.63 -23.91
C GLU A 76 -9.97 16.97 -22.53
N PRO A 77 -9.84 17.76 -21.45
CA PRO A 77 -9.62 17.22 -20.11
C PRO A 77 -10.91 16.66 -19.49
N SER A 78 -10.74 15.67 -18.62
CA SER A 78 -11.82 15.15 -17.78
C SER A 78 -12.26 16.24 -16.79
N PRO A 79 -13.55 16.34 -16.44
CA PRO A 79 -13.99 17.25 -15.37
C PRO A 79 -13.34 16.96 -14.02
N GLN A 80 -12.81 15.74 -13.81
CA GLN A 80 -12.09 15.36 -12.60
C GLN A 80 -10.59 15.65 -12.67
N ARG A 81 -10.08 16.20 -13.78
CA ARG A 81 -8.66 16.58 -13.88
C ARG A 81 -8.38 17.80 -13.02
N VAL A 82 -7.36 17.71 -12.20
CA VAL A 82 -6.83 18.81 -11.38
C VAL A 82 -5.35 19.03 -11.67
N GLU A 83 -4.84 20.22 -11.36
CA GLU A 83 -3.41 20.51 -11.49
C GLU A 83 -2.64 19.86 -10.33
N PRO A 84 -1.65 18.99 -10.59
CA PRO A 84 -0.83 18.37 -9.56
C PRO A 84 -0.02 19.39 -8.76
N PRO A 85 -0.11 19.42 -7.41
CA PRO A 85 0.67 20.36 -6.62
C PRO A 85 2.17 20.03 -6.58
N CYS A 86 2.56 18.78 -6.87
CA CYS A 86 3.97 18.39 -6.91
C CYS A 86 4.61 18.75 -8.26
N PRO A 87 5.67 19.58 -8.29
CA PRO A 87 6.36 19.94 -9.53
C PRO A 87 7.11 18.77 -10.18
N LEU A 88 7.26 17.65 -9.45
CA LEU A 88 7.87 16.42 -9.94
C LEU A 88 6.84 15.36 -10.36
N PHE A 89 5.54 15.67 -10.31
CA PHE A 89 4.51 14.77 -10.81
C PHE A 89 4.74 14.45 -12.29
N GLY A 90 4.41 13.22 -12.71
CA GLY A 90 4.75 12.72 -14.06
C GLY A 90 6.20 12.26 -14.22
N GLN A 91 7.12 12.70 -13.35
CA GLN A 91 8.55 12.34 -13.42
C GLN A 91 9.01 11.46 -12.26
N CYS A 92 8.53 11.72 -11.05
CA CYS A 92 8.77 10.90 -9.87
C CYS A 92 7.87 9.66 -9.90
N GLY A 93 8.41 8.47 -9.60
CA GLY A 93 7.64 7.23 -9.56
C GLY A 93 6.73 7.06 -8.33
N GLY A 94 6.67 8.07 -7.44
CA GLY A 94 5.97 7.96 -6.16
C GLY A 94 4.43 8.06 -6.24
N CYS A 95 3.91 9.02 -7.00
CA CYS A 95 2.47 9.30 -7.08
C CYS A 95 1.94 9.02 -8.48
N GLN A 96 0.69 8.54 -8.59
CA GLN A 96 0.04 8.23 -9.85
C GLN A 96 -1.17 9.13 -10.11
N TYR A 97 -1.82 9.66 -9.08
CA TYR A 97 -3.15 10.28 -9.20
C TYR A 97 -3.24 11.75 -8.80
N GLN A 98 -2.13 12.48 -8.63
CA GLN A 98 -2.22 13.92 -8.26
C GLN A 98 -2.92 14.80 -9.32
N HIS A 99 -3.16 14.26 -10.51
CA HIS A 99 -3.89 14.93 -11.58
C HIS A 99 -5.39 14.57 -11.61
N LEU A 100 -5.85 13.72 -10.69
CA LEU A 100 -7.24 13.28 -10.52
C LEU A 100 -7.75 13.82 -9.19
N ASP A 101 -8.91 14.47 -9.18
CA ASP A 101 -9.52 14.94 -7.95
C ASP A 101 -9.76 13.79 -6.96
N TYR A 102 -9.84 14.11 -5.67
CA TYR A 102 -9.88 13.07 -4.65
C TYR A 102 -11.16 12.23 -4.66
N THR A 103 -12.27 12.77 -5.18
CA THR A 103 -13.50 12.00 -5.36
C THR A 103 -13.29 10.93 -6.43
N GLY A 104 -12.74 11.31 -7.58
CA GLY A 104 -12.38 10.40 -8.66
C GLY A 104 -11.35 9.36 -8.23
N GLN A 105 -10.38 9.71 -7.37
CA GLN A 105 -9.44 8.73 -6.80
C GLN A 105 -10.16 7.63 -6.00
N LYS A 106 -11.11 8.01 -5.15
CA LYS A 106 -11.90 7.06 -4.35
C LYS A 106 -12.82 6.20 -5.22
N GLU A 107 -13.51 6.80 -6.19
CA GLU A 107 -14.36 6.07 -7.14
C GLU A 107 -13.53 5.04 -7.92
N TRP A 108 -12.38 5.46 -8.42
CA TRP A 108 -11.48 4.60 -9.17
C TRP A 108 -10.94 3.43 -8.32
N LYS A 109 -10.44 3.72 -7.10
CA LYS A 109 -9.96 2.67 -6.19
C LYS A 109 -11.07 1.68 -5.80
N ARG A 110 -12.30 2.16 -5.59
CA ARG A 110 -13.46 1.28 -5.37
C ARG A 110 -13.69 0.35 -6.55
N GLY A 111 -13.73 0.92 -7.76
CA GLY A 111 -13.90 0.16 -9.01
C GLY A 111 -12.83 -0.91 -9.18
N GLN A 112 -11.57 -0.61 -8.87
CA GLN A 112 -10.50 -1.60 -8.88
C GLN A 112 -10.76 -2.77 -7.92
N VAL A 113 -11.22 -2.50 -6.70
CA VAL A 113 -11.53 -3.56 -5.74
C VAL A 113 -12.70 -4.42 -6.26
N VAL A 114 -13.76 -3.81 -6.80
CA VAL A 114 -14.88 -4.54 -7.43
C VAL A 114 -14.38 -5.48 -8.53
N ASP A 115 -13.63 -4.95 -9.51
CA ASP A 115 -13.09 -5.73 -10.62
C ASP A 115 -12.22 -6.90 -10.14
N LEU A 116 -11.42 -6.71 -9.09
CA LEU A 116 -10.56 -7.75 -8.54
C LEU A 116 -11.34 -8.86 -7.83
N MET A 117 -12.36 -8.50 -7.03
CA MET A 117 -13.21 -9.46 -6.33
C MET A 117 -13.99 -10.32 -7.33
N GLU A 118 -14.49 -9.72 -8.41
CA GLU A 118 -15.19 -10.45 -9.48
C GLU A 118 -14.23 -11.32 -10.31
N ARG A 119 -13.17 -10.72 -10.88
CA ARG A 119 -12.36 -11.41 -11.90
C ARG A 119 -11.33 -12.39 -11.33
N ILE A 120 -10.77 -12.10 -10.16
CA ILE A 120 -9.77 -12.97 -9.50
C ILE A 120 -10.46 -13.85 -8.48
N GLY A 121 -11.28 -13.25 -7.63
CA GLY A 121 -11.99 -13.97 -6.58
C GLY A 121 -13.11 -14.86 -7.12
N GLY A 122 -13.70 -14.54 -8.27
CA GLY A 122 -14.92 -15.20 -8.73
C GLY A 122 -16.09 -14.98 -7.75
N LEU A 123 -16.04 -13.88 -6.99
CA LEU A 123 -16.98 -13.59 -5.92
C LEU A 123 -18.19 -12.85 -6.51
N GLU A 124 -19.26 -13.57 -6.76
CA GLU A 124 -20.51 -12.99 -7.23
C GLU A 124 -21.28 -12.33 -6.08
N ASN A 125 -21.94 -11.20 -6.36
CA ASN A 125 -22.83 -10.49 -5.43
C ASN A 125 -22.17 -9.92 -4.16
N VAL A 126 -20.85 -9.77 -4.14
CA VAL A 126 -20.18 -9.09 -3.01
C VAL A 126 -20.27 -7.58 -3.18
N VAL A 127 -20.80 -6.90 -2.16
CA VAL A 127 -20.87 -5.44 -2.13
C VAL A 127 -19.56 -4.87 -1.62
N VAL A 128 -18.88 -4.10 -2.47
CA VAL A 128 -17.73 -3.28 -2.09
C VAL A 128 -18.22 -1.89 -1.69
N GLU A 129 -17.99 -1.51 -0.44
CA GLU A 129 -18.38 -0.22 0.11
C GLU A 129 -17.60 0.94 -0.54
N PRO A 130 -18.11 2.18 -0.50
CA PRO A 130 -17.34 3.36 -0.88
C PRO A 130 -16.00 3.43 -0.12
N VAL A 131 -14.93 3.83 -0.80
CA VAL A 131 -13.60 3.97 -0.17
C VAL A 131 -13.69 4.97 0.98
N HIS A 132 -13.28 4.52 2.17
CA HIS A 132 -13.09 5.38 3.32
C HIS A 132 -11.84 6.23 3.10
N GLY A 133 -12.02 7.54 2.97
CA GLY A 133 -10.95 8.46 2.61
C GLY A 133 -10.05 8.81 3.79
N SER A 134 -8.76 9.02 3.54
CA SER A 134 -7.85 9.68 4.47
C SER A 134 -8.36 11.07 4.85
N PRO A 135 -8.29 11.46 6.13
CA PRO A 135 -8.55 12.84 6.56
C PRO A 135 -7.57 13.87 5.97
N LYS A 136 -6.40 13.42 5.50
CA LYS A 136 -5.40 14.24 4.82
C LYS A 136 -5.01 13.63 3.47
N GLU A 137 -5.21 14.39 2.40
CA GLU A 137 -4.82 14.02 1.03
C GLU A 137 -3.32 14.27 0.75
N TYR A 138 -2.73 15.21 1.48
CA TYR A 138 -1.33 15.62 1.44
C TYR A 138 -0.80 15.74 2.88
N HIS A 139 0.51 15.86 3.07
CA HIS A 139 1.12 15.99 4.40
C HIS A 139 0.80 14.83 5.37
N TYR A 140 0.52 13.64 4.84
CA TYR A 140 0.09 12.48 5.64
C TYR A 140 1.21 11.48 5.88
N ARG A 141 2.20 11.39 4.98
CA ARG A 141 3.14 10.28 4.94
C ARG A 141 4.26 10.47 5.96
N SER A 142 4.24 9.65 7.02
CA SER A 142 5.18 9.71 8.15
C SER A 142 6.50 8.96 7.93
N LYS A 143 6.71 8.30 6.78
CA LYS A 143 7.98 7.65 6.42
C LYS A 143 8.33 7.88 4.95
N LEU A 144 9.54 8.40 4.72
CA LEU A 144 10.19 8.44 3.42
C LEU A 144 11.50 7.66 3.43
N THR A 145 11.82 7.05 2.30
CA THR A 145 13.08 6.32 2.11
C THR A 145 13.78 6.73 0.80
N PRO A 146 14.18 8.01 0.63
CA PRO A 146 14.89 8.46 -0.57
C PRO A 146 16.23 7.74 -0.74
N HIS A 147 16.58 7.45 -1.99
CA HIS A 147 17.84 6.84 -2.39
C HIS A 147 18.85 7.90 -2.83
N HIS A 148 20.13 7.58 -2.67
CA HIS A 148 21.22 8.32 -3.28
C HIS A 148 22.19 7.35 -3.98
N PRO A 149 22.89 7.79 -5.04
CA PRO A 149 23.85 6.95 -5.74
C PRO A 149 25.19 6.85 -4.96
N ASN A 150 26.16 6.19 -5.56
CA ASN A 150 27.54 6.19 -5.06
C ASN A 150 28.27 7.51 -5.41
N ARG A 151 29.47 7.68 -4.84
CA ARG A 151 30.34 8.85 -5.03
C ARG A 151 30.69 9.19 -6.49
N GLN A 152 30.66 8.22 -7.40
CA GLN A 152 31.02 8.44 -8.82
C GLN A 152 29.91 9.16 -9.59
N SER A 153 28.70 9.26 -9.05
CA SER A 153 27.63 10.03 -9.68
C SER A 153 27.96 11.53 -9.67
N LYS A 154 27.96 12.14 -10.86
CA LYS A 154 28.26 13.56 -11.06
C LYS A 154 27.29 14.44 -10.26
N ASP A 155 25.99 14.26 -10.52
CA ASP A 155 24.94 15.12 -9.96
C ASP A 155 24.48 14.68 -8.56
N PHE A 156 24.78 13.42 -8.17
CA PHE A 156 24.47 12.84 -6.86
C PHE A 156 23.05 13.15 -6.35
N PRO A 157 21.99 12.83 -7.12
CA PRO A 157 20.61 13.10 -6.71
C PRO A 157 20.24 12.32 -5.44
N ILE A 158 19.42 12.92 -4.59
CA ILE A 158 18.80 12.27 -3.44
C ILE A 158 17.28 12.32 -3.66
N GLY A 159 16.63 11.16 -3.72
CA GLY A 159 15.19 11.14 -3.99
C GLY A 159 14.68 9.77 -4.38
N PHE A 160 13.70 9.71 -5.27
CA PHE A 160 13.02 8.45 -5.61
C PHE A 160 13.39 7.97 -7.01
N LEU A 161 12.97 6.76 -7.37
CA LEU A 161 13.10 6.29 -8.73
C LEU A 161 12.27 7.16 -9.68
N ARG A 162 12.86 7.50 -10.81
CA ARG A 162 12.17 8.18 -11.90
C ARG A 162 11.10 7.24 -12.47
N TYR A 163 9.92 7.78 -12.77
CA TYR A 163 8.85 7.05 -13.41
C TYR A 163 9.35 6.33 -14.67
N GLY A 164 8.96 5.06 -14.83
CA GLY A 164 9.36 4.21 -15.95
C GLY A 164 10.84 3.77 -15.96
N ARG A 165 11.65 4.12 -14.95
CA ARG A 165 13.09 3.78 -14.89
C ARG A 165 13.45 3.10 -13.58
N ARG A 166 14.12 1.93 -13.67
CA ARG A 166 14.49 1.12 -12.49
C ARG A 166 15.79 1.57 -11.80
N ASN A 167 16.68 2.25 -12.53
CA ASN A 167 18.04 2.55 -12.07
C ASN A 167 18.36 4.06 -12.14
N GLN A 168 17.36 4.92 -12.29
CA GLN A 168 17.55 6.37 -12.34
C GLN A 168 16.83 7.03 -11.18
N ILE A 169 17.56 7.80 -10.40
CA ILE A 169 17.04 8.58 -9.28
C ILE A 169 16.68 9.98 -9.79
N ILE A 170 15.50 10.47 -9.45
CA ILE A 170 15.14 11.88 -9.59
C ILE A 170 15.41 12.59 -8.27
N ASP A 171 16.00 13.78 -8.33
CA ASP A 171 16.27 14.57 -7.13
C ASP A 171 14.97 15.14 -6.57
N VAL A 172 14.74 14.95 -5.27
CA VAL A 172 13.49 15.32 -4.58
C VAL A 172 13.85 16.19 -3.37
N PRO A 173 13.78 17.53 -3.48
CA PRO A 173 14.10 18.42 -2.37
C PRO A 173 12.98 18.50 -1.32
N GLN A 174 11.72 18.32 -1.76
CA GLN A 174 10.51 18.32 -0.94
C GLN A 174 9.48 17.35 -1.53
N CYS A 175 8.55 16.88 -0.71
CA CYS A 175 7.52 15.92 -1.09
C CYS A 175 6.16 16.32 -0.50
N PRO A 176 5.18 16.79 -1.30
CA PRO A 176 3.89 17.27 -0.79
C PRO A 176 3.06 16.25 -0.01
N ILE A 177 3.26 14.96 -0.24
CA ILE A 177 2.55 13.91 0.52
C ILE A 177 3.23 13.61 1.87
N ALA A 178 4.47 14.04 2.09
CA ALA A 178 5.19 13.82 3.35
C ALA A 178 4.78 14.84 4.41
N THR A 179 4.82 14.44 5.68
CA THR A 179 4.52 15.35 6.80
C THR A 179 5.42 16.59 6.77
N ASP A 180 4.93 17.69 7.34
CA ASP A 180 5.68 18.95 7.40
C ASP A 180 7.03 18.78 8.09
N ALA A 181 7.05 18.04 9.21
CA ALA A 181 8.28 17.71 9.93
C ALA A 181 9.32 17.02 9.02
N ILE A 182 8.90 16.10 8.13
CA ILE A 182 9.81 15.48 7.16
C ILE A 182 10.29 16.49 6.13
N ASN A 183 9.41 17.36 5.63
CA ASN A 183 9.79 18.39 4.66
C ASN A 183 10.73 19.45 5.25
N GLU A 184 10.67 19.70 6.56
CA GLU A 184 11.63 20.54 7.28
C GLU A 184 12.98 19.83 7.48
N ALA A 185 12.97 18.53 7.83
CA ALA A 185 14.18 17.76 8.07
C ALA A 185 14.93 17.36 6.78
N LEU A 186 14.22 17.08 5.69
CA LEU A 186 14.78 16.54 4.46
C LEU A 186 15.92 17.42 3.87
N PRO A 187 15.79 18.75 3.73
CA PRO A 187 16.89 19.60 3.26
C PRO A 187 18.14 19.54 4.15
N ILE A 188 17.97 19.38 5.46
CA ILE A 188 19.07 19.29 6.43
C ILE A 188 19.81 17.97 6.26
N GLU A 189 19.08 16.85 6.21
CA GLU A 189 19.65 15.52 6.04
C GLU A 189 20.32 15.36 4.67
N ARG A 190 19.73 15.93 3.61
CA ARG A 190 20.36 16.00 2.29
C ARG A 190 21.73 16.68 2.34
N LYS A 191 21.85 17.84 3.01
CA LYS A 191 23.14 18.54 3.18
C LYS A 191 24.17 17.65 3.90
N LYS A 192 23.77 16.92 4.95
CA LYS A 192 24.64 15.98 5.67
C LYS A 192 25.13 14.84 4.77
N ILE A 193 24.25 14.28 3.94
CA ILE A 193 24.59 13.21 3.00
C ILE A 193 25.53 13.74 1.89
N HIS A 194 25.26 14.92 1.32
CA HIS A 194 26.16 15.55 0.35
C HIS A 194 27.56 15.82 0.93
N ALA A 195 27.65 16.33 2.17
CA ALA A 195 28.93 16.56 2.84
C ALA A 195 29.75 15.27 3.06
N LYS A 196 29.09 14.10 3.04
CA LYS A 196 29.71 12.78 3.18
C LYS A 196 29.81 12.02 1.85
N LYS A 197 29.50 12.65 0.70
CA LYS A 197 29.46 12.04 -0.65
C LYS A 197 30.62 11.06 -0.90
N GLU A 198 31.85 11.50 -0.61
CA GLU A 198 33.07 10.74 -0.87
C GLU A 198 33.17 9.41 -0.11
N LYS A 199 32.41 9.24 0.98
CA LYS A 199 32.38 8.01 1.78
C LYS A 199 31.50 6.92 1.17
N PHE A 200 30.58 7.25 0.24
CA PHE A 200 29.60 6.30 -0.29
C PHE A 200 30.16 5.52 -1.49
N LYS A 201 30.77 4.36 -1.22
CA LYS A 201 31.25 3.42 -2.25
C LYS A 201 30.10 2.76 -3.04
N ARG A 202 28.90 2.70 -2.46
CA ARG A 202 27.68 2.16 -3.06
C ARG A 202 26.53 3.14 -2.84
N GLY A 203 25.51 3.06 -3.69
CA GLY A 203 24.25 3.76 -3.43
C GLY A 203 23.59 3.20 -2.16
N SER A 204 22.79 4.03 -1.50
CA SER A 204 22.10 3.67 -0.27
C SER A 204 20.77 4.39 -0.18
N THR A 205 20.02 4.05 0.86
CA THR A 205 18.74 4.64 1.21
C THR A 205 18.89 5.45 2.49
N LEU A 206 18.39 6.68 2.48
CA LEU A 206 18.20 7.52 3.65
C LEU A 206 16.80 7.25 4.21
N LEU A 207 16.69 6.97 5.50
CA LEU A 207 15.40 6.92 6.20
C LEU A 207 15.06 8.32 6.74
N LEU A 208 13.81 8.74 6.59
CA LEU A 208 13.20 9.79 7.41
C LEU A 208 11.86 9.25 7.92
N ARG A 209 11.72 9.15 9.23
CA ARG A 209 10.47 8.75 9.87
C ARG A 209 10.04 9.78 10.91
N HIS A 210 8.85 10.32 10.78
CA HIS A 210 8.26 11.23 11.75
C HIS A 210 7.46 10.42 12.77
N THR A 211 7.90 10.45 14.02
CA THR A 211 7.31 9.75 15.18
C THR A 211 7.15 10.72 16.35
N LEU A 212 6.75 10.24 17.53
CA LEU A 212 6.64 11.06 18.75
C LEU A 212 7.98 11.71 19.15
N GLU A 213 9.11 11.10 18.81
CA GLU A 213 10.47 11.60 19.06
C GLU A 213 10.95 12.62 18.01
N GLY A 214 10.11 12.97 17.03
CA GLY A 214 10.46 13.85 15.91
C GLY A 214 10.87 13.07 14.66
N VAL A 215 11.75 13.64 13.83
CA VAL A 215 12.21 12.99 12.60
C VAL A 215 13.49 12.18 12.84
N ILE A 216 13.37 10.86 12.70
CA ILE A 216 14.42 9.89 12.95
C ILE A 216 14.97 9.35 11.64
N THR A 217 16.31 9.25 11.57
CA THR A 217 17.05 8.79 10.38
C THR A 217 17.88 7.53 10.60
N ASP A 218 18.12 7.15 11.86
CA ASP A 218 18.74 5.87 12.19
C ASP A 218 17.68 4.76 12.15
N PRO A 219 17.76 3.79 11.23
CA PRO A 219 16.78 2.71 11.14
C PRO A 219 16.75 1.80 12.37
N ARG A 220 17.76 1.84 13.25
CA ARG A 220 17.83 1.00 14.45
C ARG A 220 17.34 1.70 15.71
N ALA A 221 17.04 3.00 15.65
CA ALA A 221 16.51 3.73 16.78
C ALA A 221 15.13 3.17 17.16
N THR A 222 14.91 2.99 18.47
CA THR A 222 13.56 2.77 19.02
C THR A 222 12.80 4.08 18.93
N VAL A 223 11.59 4.00 18.41
CA VAL A 223 10.67 5.12 18.19
C VAL A 223 9.26 4.70 18.57
N SER A 224 8.38 5.68 18.76
CA SER A 224 7.03 5.44 19.27
C SER A 224 5.96 6.15 18.44
N GLU A 225 4.81 5.50 18.30
CA GLU A 225 3.60 6.08 17.72
C GLU A 225 2.43 5.94 18.69
N GLN A 226 1.54 6.92 18.69
CA GLN A 226 0.32 6.86 19.49
C GLN A 226 -0.89 6.57 18.61
N VAL A 227 -1.65 5.52 18.97
CA VAL A 227 -2.85 5.10 18.25
C VAL A 227 -3.92 4.71 19.25
N LEU A 228 -5.12 5.29 19.14
CA LEU A 228 -6.25 5.04 20.05
C LEU A 228 -5.90 5.13 21.55
N GLY A 229 -5.07 6.11 21.91
CA GLY A 229 -4.63 6.34 23.29
C GLY A 229 -3.57 5.36 23.80
N LYS A 230 -3.11 4.42 22.98
CA LYS A 230 -2.01 3.49 23.28
C LYS A 230 -0.72 3.91 22.59
N VAL A 231 0.42 3.63 23.22
CA VAL A 231 1.74 3.94 22.68
C VAL A 231 2.40 2.65 22.20
N TYR A 232 2.88 2.65 20.97
CA TYR A 232 3.53 1.50 20.35
C TYR A 232 4.97 1.85 20.04
N GLU A 233 5.90 1.21 20.72
CA GLU A 233 7.32 1.27 20.42
C GLU A 233 7.66 0.28 19.31
N PHE A 234 8.60 0.65 18.45
CA PHE A 234 9.15 -0.17 17.36
C PHE A 234 10.48 0.42 16.86
N GLN A 235 11.20 -0.31 16.00
CA GLN A 235 12.39 0.25 15.37
C GLN A 235 12.06 1.10 14.14
N ALA A 236 12.71 2.25 13.99
CA ALA A 236 12.43 3.21 12.92
C ALA A 236 12.53 2.62 11.50
N GLY A 237 13.34 1.59 11.29
CA GLY A 237 13.46 0.86 10.02
C GLY A 237 12.28 -0.07 9.71
N GLU A 238 11.63 -0.60 10.74
CA GLU A 238 10.61 -1.65 10.64
C GLU A 238 9.28 -1.15 10.08
N PHE A 239 8.35 -2.07 9.82
CA PHE A 239 7.02 -1.71 9.36
C PHE A 239 6.19 -1.07 10.48
N PHE A 240 5.51 0.03 10.13
CA PHE A 240 4.41 0.65 10.87
C PHE A 240 3.63 1.46 9.83
N GLN A 241 2.32 1.62 10.02
CA GLN A 241 1.47 2.30 9.04
C GLN A 241 1.93 3.74 8.81
N ASN A 242 2.08 4.13 7.54
CA ASN A 242 2.72 5.40 7.16
C ASN A 242 1.75 6.59 7.10
N ASN A 243 0.46 6.38 7.35
CA ASN A 243 -0.56 7.41 7.40
C ASN A 243 -1.21 7.39 8.79
N PRO A 244 -0.65 8.12 9.78
CA PRO A 244 -1.18 8.13 11.13
C PRO A 244 -2.55 8.81 11.23
N PHE A 245 -2.97 9.58 10.22
CA PHE A 245 -4.23 10.34 10.27
C PHE A 245 -5.46 9.47 10.03
N ILE A 246 -5.37 8.45 9.17
CA ILE A 246 -6.47 7.49 8.92
C ILE A 246 -6.36 6.21 9.76
N LEU A 247 -5.18 5.96 10.34
CA LEU A 247 -4.90 4.74 11.08
C LEU A 247 -5.88 4.48 12.24
N PRO A 248 -6.27 5.48 13.06
CA PRO A 248 -7.31 5.28 14.09
C PRO A 248 -8.62 4.75 13.51
N GLU A 249 -9.09 5.33 12.40
CA GLU A 249 -10.37 4.98 11.77
C GLU A 249 -10.34 3.57 11.18
N LEU A 250 -9.21 3.16 10.57
CA LEU A 250 -9.01 1.78 10.12
C LEU A 250 -9.08 0.79 11.29
N ILE A 251 -8.38 1.06 12.38
CA ILE A 251 -8.35 0.16 13.54
C ILE A 251 -9.72 0.10 14.20
N GLU A 252 -10.36 1.23 14.43
CA GLU A 252 -11.73 1.28 14.97
C GLU A 252 -12.70 0.46 14.12
N TYR A 253 -12.61 0.58 12.80
CA TYR A 253 -13.43 -0.25 11.90
C TYR A 253 -13.15 -1.74 12.06
N VAL A 254 -11.88 -2.16 12.09
CA VAL A 254 -11.51 -3.57 12.31
C VAL A 254 -12.03 -4.07 13.66
N LEU A 255 -11.89 -3.27 14.72
CA LEU A 255 -12.40 -3.59 16.06
C LEU A 255 -13.93 -3.69 16.10
N GLU A 256 -14.63 -2.80 15.39
CA GLU A 256 -16.08 -2.87 15.22
C GLU A 256 -16.45 -4.18 14.52
N GLN A 257 -15.78 -4.49 13.40
CA GLN A 257 -16.07 -5.68 12.62
C GLN A 257 -15.87 -6.95 13.44
N ILE A 258 -14.76 -7.13 14.16
CA ILE A 258 -14.59 -8.32 15.04
C ILE A 258 -15.61 -8.35 16.18
N GLY A 259 -16.03 -7.18 16.69
CA GLY A 259 -16.89 -7.03 17.86
C GLY A 259 -18.39 -7.19 17.59
N ARG A 260 -18.81 -7.34 16.33
CA ARG A 260 -20.23 -7.56 15.95
C ARG A 260 -20.84 -8.83 16.54
N VAL A 261 -19.99 -9.79 16.90
CA VAL A 261 -20.37 -11.01 17.61
C VAL A 261 -19.58 -11.06 18.91
N LYS A 262 -20.27 -11.32 20.03
CA LYS A 262 -19.61 -11.49 21.32
C LYS A 262 -18.87 -12.83 21.33
N LEU A 263 -17.55 -12.77 21.16
CA LEU A 263 -16.64 -13.91 21.19
C LEU A 263 -15.68 -13.75 22.38
N ARG A 264 -15.10 -14.85 22.84
CA ARG A 264 -14.27 -14.86 24.06
C ARG A 264 -12.80 -14.66 23.75
N TYR A 265 -12.36 -15.10 22.58
CA TYR A 265 -10.95 -15.12 22.21
C TYR A 265 -10.68 -14.36 20.92
N LEU A 266 -9.47 -13.83 20.79
CA LEU A 266 -8.97 -13.20 19.56
C LEU A 266 -7.63 -13.80 19.18
N VAL A 267 -7.47 -14.11 17.89
CA VAL A 267 -6.17 -14.36 17.28
C VAL A 267 -5.81 -13.21 16.35
N ASP A 268 -4.65 -12.61 16.53
CA ASP A 268 -4.07 -11.61 15.63
C ASP A 268 -2.86 -12.25 14.93
N ALA A 269 -3.04 -12.69 13.68
CA ALA A 269 -1.96 -13.30 12.91
C ALA A 269 -1.31 -12.29 11.98
N TYR A 270 0.02 -12.36 11.88
CA TYR A 270 0.87 -11.29 11.32
C TYR A 270 0.77 -10.00 12.16
N CYS A 271 0.70 -10.15 13.48
CA CYS A 271 0.36 -9.05 14.38
C CYS A 271 1.40 -7.92 14.44
N GLY A 272 2.60 -8.12 13.88
CA GLY A 272 3.69 -7.16 13.95
C GLY A 272 3.99 -6.78 15.41
N VAL A 273 3.92 -5.48 15.70
CA VAL A 273 4.14 -4.93 17.05
C VAL A 273 2.89 -4.91 17.94
N GLY A 274 1.82 -5.59 17.52
CA GLY A 274 0.62 -5.86 18.31
C GLY A 274 -0.46 -4.78 18.23
N VAL A 275 -0.52 -3.99 17.16
CA VAL A 275 -1.47 -2.85 17.06
C VAL A 275 -2.92 -3.30 17.23
N PHE A 276 -3.36 -4.31 16.45
CA PHE A 276 -4.73 -4.82 16.55
C PHE A 276 -4.95 -5.59 17.84
N ALA A 277 -4.11 -6.56 18.17
CA ALA A 277 -4.18 -7.36 19.40
C ALA A 277 -4.34 -6.49 20.65
N LEU A 278 -3.47 -5.50 20.83
CA LEU A 278 -3.48 -4.65 22.03
C LEU A 278 -4.65 -3.66 22.04
N SER A 279 -5.11 -3.20 20.88
CA SER A 279 -6.30 -2.33 20.79
C SER A 279 -7.58 -3.10 21.10
N ALA A 280 -7.66 -4.37 20.69
CA ALA A 280 -8.80 -5.24 20.91
C ALA A 280 -8.87 -5.85 22.31
N ALA A 281 -7.73 -5.95 23.02
CA ALA A 281 -7.55 -6.77 24.20
C ALA A 281 -8.62 -6.62 25.29
N ARG A 282 -9.14 -5.40 25.51
CA ARG A 282 -10.19 -5.15 26.52
C ARG A 282 -11.55 -5.80 26.21
N HIS A 283 -11.76 -6.26 24.98
CA HIS A 283 -13.01 -6.83 24.48
C HIS A 283 -13.03 -8.37 24.54
N PHE A 284 -11.90 -9.01 24.85
CA PHE A 284 -11.75 -10.46 24.84
C PHE A 284 -11.21 -10.95 26.18
N GLU A 285 -11.49 -12.21 26.52
CA GLU A 285 -10.92 -12.88 27.69
C GLU A 285 -9.43 -13.14 27.50
N GLN A 286 -9.03 -13.59 26.30
CA GLN A 286 -7.62 -13.79 25.93
C GLN A 286 -7.39 -13.38 24.46
N VAL A 287 -6.21 -12.82 24.21
CA VAL A 287 -5.72 -12.48 22.87
C VAL A 287 -4.40 -13.21 22.61
N ALA A 288 -4.28 -13.83 21.44
CA ALA A 288 -3.04 -14.44 20.97
C ALA A 288 -2.55 -13.73 19.71
N GLY A 289 -1.38 -13.11 19.79
CA GLY A 289 -0.64 -12.58 18.65
C GLY A 289 0.34 -13.62 18.11
N VAL A 290 0.34 -13.82 16.79
CA VAL A 290 1.30 -14.69 16.09
C VAL A 290 2.06 -13.85 15.08
N GLU A 291 3.38 -13.85 15.20
CA GLU A 291 4.27 -13.12 14.30
C GLU A 291 5.46 -13.98 13.89
N ILE A 292 5.86 -13.91 12.63
CA ILE A 292 7.00 -14.67 12.07
C ILE A 292 8.34 -13.96 12.37
N ASN A 293 8.32 -12.64 12.49
CA ASN A 293 9.46 -11.82 12.85
C ASN A 293 9.65 -11.80 14.37
N ALA A 294 10.68 -12.51 14.84
CA ALA A 294 11.01 -12.61 16.26
C ALA A 294 11.16 -11.26 16.96
N GLN A 295 11.68 -10.25 16.27
CA GLN A 295 11.90 -8.92 16.82
C GLN A 295 10.59 -8.16 16.98
N ALA A 296 9.69 -8.24 15.99
CA ALA A 296 8.36 -7.64 16.09
C ALA A 296 7.52 -8.31 17.19
N ALA A 297 7.59 -9.64 17.30
CA ALA A 297 6.93 -10.38 18.38
C ALA A 297 7.42 -9.96 19.78
N GLU A 298 8.73 -9.75 19.94
CA GLU A 298 9.29 -9.26 21.20
C GLU A 298 8.85 -7.84 21.50
N GLN A 299 8.86 -6.97 20.49
CA GLN A 299 8.37 -5.61 20.62
C GLN A 299 6.88 -5.57 20.99
N ALA A 300 6.07 -6.50 20.47
CA ALA A 300 4.66 -6.61 20.86
C ALA A 300 4.49 -6.95 22.35
N ARG A 301 5.38 -7.77 22.94
CA ARG A 301 5.39 -8.03 24.39
C ARG A 301 5.74 -6.79 25.20
N VAL A 302 6.74 -6.03 24.75
CA VAL A 302 7.10 -4.74 25.35
C VAL A 302 5.93 -3.78 25.30
N ASN A 303 5.27 -3.66 24.14
CA ASN A 303 4.09 -2.81 23.97
C ASN A 303 2.92 -3.27 24.84
N ALA A 304 2.72 -4.58 25.02
CA ALA A 304 1.68 -5.11 25.91
C ALA A 304 1.90 -4.65 27.35
N ALA A 305 3.13 -4.78 27.85
CA ALA A 305 3.51 -4.33 29.19
C ALA A 305 3.37 -2.81 29.33
N ALA A 306 3.86 -2.04 28.36
CA ALA A 306 3.79 -0.57 28.36
C ALA A 306 2.35 -0.04 28.36
N ASN A 307 1.41 -0.77 27.73
CA ASN A 307 0.00 -0.41 27.67
C ASN A 307 -0.87 -1.09 28.75
N GLY A 308 -0.25 -1.77 29.73
CA GLY A 308 -0.97 -2.46 30.82
C GLY A 308 -1.88 -3.59 30.35
N VAL A 309 -1.60 -4.19 29.19
CA VAL A 309 -2.39 -5.28 28.62
C VAL A 309 -1.84 -6.61 29.13
N THR A 310 -2.61 -7.30 29.98
CA THR A 310 -2.18 -8.53 30.68
C THR A 310 -2.77 -9.80 30.09
N ASN A 311 -3.80 -9.69 29.26
CA ASN A 311 -4.51 -10.83 28.65
C ASN A 311 -4.10 -11.09 27.19
N ALA A 312 -3.05 -10.44 26.69
CA ALA A 312 -2.49 -10.67 25.36
C ALA A 312 -1.16 -11.42 25.46
N THR A 313 -1.02 -12.52 24.72
CA THR A 313 0.23 -13.26 24.58
C THR A 313 0.73 -13.17 23.14
N PHE A 314 2.05 -13.10 22.95
CA PHE A 314 2.66 -13.01 21.63
C PHE A 314 3.62 -14.17 21.44
N THR A 315 3.51 -14.86 20.30
CA THR A 315 4.31 -16.04 19.97
C THR A 315 5.01 -15.86 18.63
N ILE A 316 6.20 -16.46 18.53
CA ILE A 316 6.92 -16.51 17.25
C ILE A 316 6.38 -17.72 16.50
N GLY A 317 5.60 -17.46 15.44
CA GLY A 317 4.99 -18.50 14.64
C GLY A 317 5.98 -19.12 13.65
N LYS A 318 6.09 -20.45 13.65
CA LYS A 318 6.59 -21.17 12.47
C LYS A 318 5.40 -21.43 11.55
N SER A 319 5.55 -21.14 10.26
CA SER A 319 4.50 -21.24 9.23
C SER A 319 3.66 -22.51 9.29
N GLU A 320 4.24 -23.62 9.73
CA GLU A 320 3.70 -24.97 9.68
C GLU A 320 2.75 -25.33 10.84
N ALA A 321 2.75 -24.58 11.94
CA ALA A 321 1.99 -24.93 13.15
C ALA A 321 1.59 -23.70 13.99
N ILE A 322 1.02 -22.69 13.32
CA ILE A 322 0.68 -21.39 13.90
C ILE A 322 -0.34 -21.50 15.04
N PHE A 323 -1.36 -22.36 14.87
CA PHE A 323 -2.44 -22.50 15.85
C PHE A 323 -2.23 -23.65 16.86
N ALA A 324 -1.19 -24.47 16.70
CA ALA A 324 -0.97 -25.65 17.55
C ALA A 324 -0.71 -25.31 19.02
N SER A 325 -0.23 -24.09 19.30
CA SER A 325 0.04 -23.58 20.65
C SER A 325 -1.16 -22.87 21.28
N LEU A 326 -2.26 -22.67 20.55
CA LEU A 326 -3.45 -22.00 21.09
C LEU A 326 -4.24 -22.97 21.98
N SER A 327 -4.63 -22.49 23.16
CA SER A 327 -5.35 -23.27 24.17
C SER A 327 -6.86 -23.14 24.09
N PHE A 328 -7.39 -22.42 23.11
CA PHE A 328 -8.81 -22.07 23.00
C PHE A 328 -9.38 -22.41 21.61
N PRO A 329 -10.68 -22.75 21.51
CA PRO A 329 -11.29 -23.22 20.27
C PRO A 329 -11.61 -22.07 19.31
N GLY A 330 -11.52 -22.33 18.00
CA GLY A 330 -11.86 -21.34 16.97
C GLY A 330 -13.33 -20.92 16.97
N GLU A 331 -14.23 -21.81 17.37
CA GLU A 331 -15.69 -21.55 17.44
C GLU A 331 -16.06 -20.42 18.42
N GLU A 332 -15.19 -20.14 19.41
CA GLU A 332 -15.33 -19.06 20.39
C GLU A 332 -14.36 -17.89 20.08
N SER A 333 -13.68 -17.93 18.92
CA SER A 333 -12.62 -17.00 18.54
C SER A 333 -12.98 -16.11 17.35
N ALA A 334 -12.59 -14.84 17.45
CA ALA A 334 -12.38 -13.98 16.29
C ALA A 334 -10.93 -14.11 15.81
N MET A 335 -10.68 -13.80 14.53
CA MET A 335 -9.34 -13.71 13.98
C MET A 335 -9.17 -12.45 13.13
N ILE A 336 -8.03 -11.79 13.28
CA ILE A 336 -7.55 -10.74 12.38
C ILE A 336 -6.33 -11.29 11.65
N ILE A 337 -6.27 -11.03 10.34
CA ILE A 337 -5.08 -11.32 9.51
C ILE A 337 -4.68 -10.07 8.73
N ASP A 338 -3.41 -9.70 8.79
CA ASP A 338 -2.79 -8.60 8.03
C ASP A 338 -1.49 -9.10 7.34
N PRO A 339 -1.61 -10.00 6.34
CA PRO A 339 -0.46 -10.62 5.70
C PRO A 339 0.35 -9.64 4.83
N PRO A 340 1.59 -10.01 4.44
CA PRO A 340 2.34 -9.23 3.46
C PRO A 340 1.64 -9.20 2.09
N ARG A 341 2.14 -8.37 1.16
CA ARG A 341 1.58 -8.21 -0.21
C ARG A 341 1.34 -9.52 -0.98
N ALA A 342 2.08 -10.59 -0.68
CA ALA A 342 1.89 -11.89 -1.30
C ALA A 342 0.57 -12.60 -0.90
N GLY A 343 -0.15 -12.06 0.10
CA GLY A 343 -1.30 -12.67 0.75
C GLY A 343 -0.88 -13.80 1.70
N CYS A 344 -1.86 -14.60 2.09
CA CYS A 344 -1.62 -15.81 2.87
C CYS A 344 -1.06 -16.93 1.99
N ASP A 345 -0.17 -17.74 2.55
CA ASP A 345 0.23 -19.00 1.89
C ASP A 345 -0.82 -20.10 2.11
N GLU A 346 -0.77 -21.15 1.30
CA GLU A 346 -1.74 -22.25 1.38
C GLU A 346 -1.71 -22.99 2.72
N VAL A 347 -0.55 -23.06 3.36
CA VAL A 347 -0.36 -23.78 4.63
C VAL A 347 -1.07 -23.02 5.75
N PHE A 348 -0.97 -21.69 5.75
CA PHE A 348 -1.72 -20.81 6.63
C PHE A 348 -3.23 -20.93 6.41
N LEU A 349 -3.69 -20.85 5.16
CA LEU A 349 -5.12 -20.91 4.85
C LEU A 349 -5.74 -22.24 5.28
N ARG A 350 -5.07 -23.37 5.07
CA ARG A 350 -5.53 -24.68 5.57
C ARG A 350 -5.65 -24.71 7.09
N GLN A 351 -4.61 -24.27 7.78
CA GLN A 351 -4.62 -24.16 9.24
C GLN A 351 -5.74 -23.24 9.76
N LEU A 352 -6.02 -22.13 9.07
CA LEU A 352 -7.10 -21.22 9.44
C LEU A 352 -8.46 -21.90 9.27
N LEU A 353 -8.67 -22.60 8.15
CA LEU A 353 -9.90 -23.35 7.90
C LEU A 353 -10.11 -24.48 8.91
N ASP A 354 -9.03 -25.17 9.31
CA ASP A 354 -9.05 -26.22 10.33
C ASP A 354 -9.32 -25.65 11.73
N PHE A 355 -8.68 -24.53 12.09
CA PHE A 355 -8.94 -23.83 13.35
C PHE A 355 -10.37 -23.31 13.42
N GLY A 356 -10.90 -22.84 12.29
CA GLY A 356 -12.30 -22.45 12.12
C GLY A 356 -12.76 -21.29 13.00
N PRO A 357 -12.07 -20.12 13.01
CA PRO A 357 -12.52 -18.95 13.76
C PRO A 357 -13.94 -18.56 13.31
N LYS A 358 -14.85 -18.35 14.26
CA LYS A 358 -16.25 -18.00 13.96
C LYS A 358 -16.38 -16.69 13.18
N ARG A 359 -15.40 -15.78 13.35
CA ARG A 359 -15.34 -14.50 12.68
C ARG A 359 -13.92 -14.19 12.24
N LEU A 360 -13.77 -13.68 11.02
CA LEU A 360 -12.48 -13.35 10.42
C LEU A 360 -12.53 -11.94 9.84
N VAL A 361 -11.53 -11.12 10.15
CA VAL A 361 -11.29 -9.84 9.51
C VAL A 361 -9.93 -9.88 8.80
N TYR A 362 -9.95 -9.78 7.48
CA TYR A 362 -8.76 -9.79 6.63
C TYR A 362 -8.45 -8.36 6.19
N VAL A 363 -7.37 -7.79 6.68
CA VAL A 363 -6.77 -6.52 6.24
C VAL A 363 -5.72 -6.80 5.16
N SER A 364 -5.75 -6.08 4.03
CA SER A 364 -4.78 -6.28 2.95
C SER A 364 -4.41 -4.99 2.22
N CYS A 365 -3.12 -4.80 1.99
CA CYS A 365 -2.58 -3.76 1.13
C CYS A 365 -2.50 -4.16 -0.37
N ASP A 366 -2.92 -5.38 -0.71
CA ASP A 366 -3.04 -5.90 -2.07
C ASP A 366 -4.39 -6.64 -2.26
N PRO A 367 -5.41 -5.97 -2.81
CA PRO A 367 -6.72 -6.58 -3.00
C PRO A 367 -6.72 -7.76 -4.00
N ALA A 368 -5.71 -7.89 -4.86
CA ALA A 368 -5.65 -8.97 -5.83
C ALA A 368 -5.33 -10.31 -5.16
N THR A 369 -4.32 -10.33 -4.28
CA THR A 369 -3.98 -11.53 -3.50
C THR A 369 -5.05 -11.83 -2.45
N GLN A 370 -5.66 -10.79 -1.86
CA GLN A 370 -6.82 -10.97 -0.99
C GLN A 370 -8.00 -11.62 -1.73
N ALA A 371 -8.34 -11.20 -2.95
CA ALA A 371 -9.42 -11.81 -3.73
C ALA A 371 -9.18 -13.30 -4.00
N ARG A 372 -7.93 -13.69 -4.31
CA ARG A 372 -7.54 -15.11 -4.42
C ARG A 372 -7.79 -15.87 -3.12
N ASP A 373 -7.39 -15.32 -1.99
CA ASP A 373 -7.51 -15.99 -0.69
C ASP A 373 -8.98 -16.07 -0.24
N LEU A 374 -9.76 -15.03 -0.48
CA LEU A 374 -11.20 -14.99 -0.18
C LEU A 374 -11.97 -16.08 -0.92
N LYS A 375 -11.58 -16.40 -2.17
CA LYS A 375 -12.14 -17.54 -2.91
C LYS A 375 -11.92 -18.87 -2.19
N ILE A 376 -10.71 -19.08 -1.66
CA ILE A 376 -10.36 -20.30 -0.91
C ILE A 376 -11.14 -20.35 0.41
N LEU A 377 -11.21 -19.23 1.12
CA LEU A 377 -11.96 -19.13 2.39
C LEU A 377 -13.46 -19.38 2.18
N GLN A 378 -14.03 -18.86 1.10
CA GLN A 378 -15.44 -19.09 0.77
C GLN A 378 -15.71 -20.56 0.45
N ALA A 379 -14.85 -21.20 -0.34
CA ALA A 379 -14.92 -22.63 -0.60
C ALA A 379 -14.75 -23.47 0.68
N GLY A 380 -14.03 -22.95 1.68
CA GLY A 380 -13.85 -23.53 3.01
C GLY A 380 -14.99 -23.24 4.00
N GLY A 381 -16.09 -22.63 3.55
CA GLY A 381 -17.30 -22.43 4.37
C GLY A 381 -17.42 -21.06 5.03
N TYR A 382 -16.57 -20.09 4.71
CA TYR A 382 -16.76 -18.70 5.13
C TYR A 382 -17.73 -17.96 4.22
N GLN A 383 -18.58 -17.13 4.80
CA GLN A 383 -19.38 -16.16 4.09
C GLN A 383 -18.71 -14.79 4.18
N ILE A 384 -18.56 -14.12 3.03
CA ILE A 384 -18.09 -12.73 3.00
C ILE A 384 -19.28 -11.82 3.32
N GLU A 385 -19.20 -11.11 4.43
CA GLU A 385 -20.26 -10.19 4.87
C GLU A 385 -20.08 -8.79 4.31
N ARG A 386 -18.83 -8.31 4.21
CA ARG A 386 -18.51 -6.93 3.87
C ARG A 386 -17.11 -6.77 3.29
N ILE A 387 -16.96 -5.85 2.35
CA ILE A 387 -15.67 -5.38 1.85
C ILE A 387 -15.60 -3.85 1.95
N GLN A 388 -14.65 -3.34 2.74
CA GLN A 388 -14.45 -1.91 2.98
C GLN A 388 -13.02 -1.49 2.60
N PRO A 389 -12.86 -0.76 1.48
CA PRO A 389 -11.59 -0.15 1.13
C PRO A 389 -11.28 1.10 1.99
N PHE A 390 -10.02 1.33 2.29
CA PHE A 390 -9.47 2.51 2.98
C PHE A 390 -8.33 3.13 2.18
N ASP A 391 -8.37 4.45 1.99
CA ASP A 391 -7.30 5.16 1.29
C ASP A 391 -6.16 5.56 2.24
N LEU A 392 -5.29 4.60 2.57
CA LEU A 392 -4.06 4.88 3.34
C LEU A 392 -3.02 5.66 2.54
N PHE A 393 -3.15 5.69 1.21
CA PHE A 393 -2.15 6.29 0.32
C PHE A 393 -2.81 7.17 -0.77
N PRO A 394 -3.42 8.31 -0.37
CA PRO A 394 -3.92 9.29 -1.33
C PRO A 394 -2.85 9.68 -2.36
N GLN A 395 -3.29 10.09 -3.54
CA GLN A 395 -2.41 10.45 -4.68
C GLN A 395 -1.66 9.27 -5.31
N THR A 396 -1.79 8.06 -4.77
CA THR A 396 -1.20 6.83 -5.30
C THR A 396 -2.28 5.84 -5.71
N ARG A 397 -1.88 4.83 -6.49
CA ARG A 397 -2.75 3.70 -6.85
C ARG A 397 -3.01 2.68 -5.75
N HIS A 398 -2.32 2.79 -4.62
CA HIS A 398 -2.46 1.82 -3.55
C HIS A 398 -3.77 2.03 -2.79
N ILE A 399 -4.36 0.92 -2.34
CA ILE A 399 -5.58 0.87 -1.55
C ILE A 399 -5.40 -0.21 -0.50
N GLU A 400 -5.81 0.08 0.73
CA GLU A 400 -5.93 -0.92 1.80
C GLU A 400 -7.38 -1.44 1.76
N ASN A 401 -7.59 -2.74 1.94
CA ASN A 401 -8.91 -3.33 1.84
C ASN A 401 -9.18 -4.28 3.01
N VAL A 402 -10.32 -4.08 3.68
CA VAL A 402 -10.75 -4.91 4.81
C VAL A 402 -11.94 -5.76 4.39
N ALA A 403 -11.78 -7.08 4.42
CA ALA A 403 -12.86 -8.04 4.22
C ALA A 403 -13.29 -8.63 5.56
N THR A 404 -14.59 -8.69 5.80
CA THR A 404 -15.18 -9.31 7.00
C THR A 404 -15.91 -10.57 6.60
N LEU A 405 -15.59 -11.67 7.28
CA LEU A 405 -16.14 -12.97 7.02
C LEU A 405 -16.67 -13.61 8.30
N SER A 406 -17.70 -14.45 8.14
CA SER A 406 -18.28 -15.24 9.20
C SER A 406 -18.33 -16.70 8.80
N ARG A 407 -18.30 -17.58 9.79
CA ARG A 407 -18.58 -19.01 9.63
C ARG A 407 -19.77 -19.37 10.53
N ALA A 408 -20.67 -20.18 9.97
CA ALA A 408 -21.91 -20.61 10.64
C ALA A 408 -21.62 -21.45 11.90
#